data_AF-A0A9P5P3Y4-F1
#
_entry.id   AF-A0A9P5P3Y4-F1
#
_cell.length_a   1.000
_cell.length_b   1.000
_cell.length_c   1.000
_cell.angle_alpha   90.00
_cell.angle_beta   90.00
_cell.angle_gamma   90.00
#
_symmetry.space_group_name_H-M   'P 1'
#
loop_
_entity.id
_entity.type
_entity.pdbx_description
1 polymer ?
#
loop_
_entity_poly.entity_id
_entity_poly.type
_entity_poly.pdbx_seq_one_letter_code
_entity_poly.pdbx_strand_id
1 'polypeptide(L)'
;MDILWRDHVKCPTEDQYIAMIKNKTGSLFRILMKLMMACATERTEINFIPLVDLIGVMYQIRDDYSNLRDASYSDTKGFAEDLTEGKFSFPLVHAIRADESNQELLDIIKQRPKSPTLKQRALEYMEKQTKSFAYTVGVLRVLERRIDEEMDVLGGNPRLRKLLDKLRVTE
;
A
#
# COMPACT_ATOMS: atom_id res chain seq x y z
N MET A 1 5.90 14.39 1.78
CA MET A 1 4.79 14.05 2.70
C MET A 1 5.14 12.84 3.54
N ASP A 2 5.44 11.68 2.93
CA ASP A 2 5.86 10.46 3.63
C ASP A 2 6.95 10.70 4.70
N ILE A 3 8.09 11.28 4.30
CA ILE A 3 9.19 11.68 5.19
C ILE A 3 8.73 12.66 6.28
N LEU A 4 7.87 13.61 5.94
CA LEU A 4 7.39 14.64 6.87
C LEU A 4 6.57 14.01 8.01
N TRP A 5 5.67 13.08 7.68
CA TRP A 5 4.85 12.37 8.66
C TRP A 5 5.73 11.53 9.58
N ARG A 6 6.66 10.75 9.00
CA ARG A 6 7.64 9.95 9.72
C ARG A 6 8.45 10.78 10.71
N ASP A 7 9.03 11.90 10.26
CA ASP A 7 9.97 12.67 11.08
C ASP A 7 9.28 13.55 12.13
N HIS A 8 7.99 13.89 11.94
CA HIS A 8 7.17 14.57 12.96
C HIS A 8 6.27 13.62 13.77
N VAL A 9 6.34 12.30 13.52
CA VAL A 9 5.48 11.28 14.16
C VAL A 9 4.00 11.66 14.09
N LYS A 10 3.57 12.18 12.93
CA LYS A 10 2.19 12.59 12.69
C LYS A 10 1.52 11.60 11.75
N CYS A 11 0.68 10.73 12.31
CA CYS A 11 -0.09 9.78 11.51
C CYS A 11 -1.01 10.52 10.51
N PRO A 12 -0.95 10.23 9.20
CA PRO A 12 -1.87 10.80 8.23
C PRO A 12 -3.29 10.23 8.39
N THR A 13 -4.27 10.81 7.69
CA THR A 13 -5.53 10.10 7.41
C THR A 13 -5.34 9.12 6.26
N GLU A 14 -6.24 8.16 6.10
CA GLU A 14 -6.19 7.24 4.96
C GLU A 14 -6.24 7.98 3.62
N ASP A 15 -7.13 8.98 3.48
CA ASP A 15 -7.21 9.81 2.27
C ASP A 15 -5.90 10.54 1.95
N GLN A 16 -5.25 11.09 2.98
CA GLN A 16 -3.94 11.73 2.82
C GLN A 16 -2.89 10.72 2.37
N TYR A 17 -2.89 9.54 2.96
CA TYR A 17 -1.99 8.46 2.58
C TYR A 17 -2.21 8.03 1.11
N ILE A 18 -3.46 7.80 0.69
CA ILE A 18 -3.80 7.46 -0.70
C ILE A 18 -3.39 8.57 -1.67
N ALA A 19 -3.64 9.84 -1.33
CA ALA A 19 -3.22 10.98 -2.13
C ALA A 19 -1.69 11.08 -2.26
N MET A 20 -0.95 10.72 -1.20
CA MET A 20 0.51 10.66 -1.22
C MET A 20 1.00 9.55 -2.16
N ILE A 21 0.44 8.34 -2.09
CA ILE A 21 0.83 7.23 -2.98
C ILE A 21 0.63 7.60 -4.45
N LYS A 22 -0.52 8.21 -4.77
CA LYS A 22 -0.85 8.69 -6.11
C LYS A 22 0.25 9.59 -6.69
N ASN A 23 0.90 10.39 -5.85
CA ASN A 23 1.99 11.28 -6.27
C ASN A 23 3.40 10.64 -6.17
N LYS A 24 3.57 9.55 -5.41
CA LYS A 24 4.86 8.84 -5.24
C LYS A 24 4.99 7.67 -6.21
N THR A 25 4.23 6.61 -5.99
CA THR A 25 4.30 5.36 -6.76
C THR A 25 3.45 5.47 -8.02
N GLY A 26 2.27 6.10 -7.92
CA GLY A 26 1.39 6.33 -9.06
C GLY A 26 2.00 7.26 -10.11
N SER A 27 2.86 8.22 -9.72
CA SER A 27 3.43 9.19 -10.66
C SER A 27 4.38 8.55 -11.68
N LEU A 28 5.17 7.55 -11.29
CA LEU A 28 6.04 6.81 -12.22
C LEU A 28 5.21 6.07 -13.26
N PHE A 29 4.17 5.33 -12.83
CA PHE A 29 3.25 4.66 -13.74
C PHE A 29 2.54 5.65 -14.67
N ARG A 30 2.09 6.79 -14.15
CA ARG A 30 1.47 7.86 -14.96
C ARG A 30 2.41 8.41 -16.02
N ILE A 31 3.67 8.70 -15.67
CA ILE A 31 4.64 9.25 -16.63
C ILE A 31 4.86 8.25 -17.76
N LEU A 32 5.13 6.98 -17.44
CA LEU A 32 5.32 5.94 -18.44
C LEU A 32 4.08 5.78 -19.32
N MET A 33 2.89 5.71 -18.72
CA MET A 33 1.66 5.56 -19.49
C MET A 33 1.38 6.78 -20.37
N LYS A 34 1.61 8.01 -19.88
CA LYS A 34 1.46 9.23 -20.68
C LYS A 34 2.42 9.27 -21.86
N LEU A 35 3.67 8.85 -21.68
CA LEU A 35 4.63 8.74 -22.77
C LEU A 35 4.18 7.72 -23.81
N MET A 36 3.69 6.55 -23.38
CA MET A 36 3.17 5.52 -24.29
C MET A 36 1.94 6.02 -25.06
N MET A 37 1.00 6.69 -24.39
CA MET A 37 -0.18 7.29 -25.03
C MET A 37 0.19 8.41 -26.01
N ALA A 38 1.18 9.25 -25.67
CA ALA A 38 1.65 10.33 -26.56
C ALA A 38 2.30 9.81 -27.84
N CYS A 39 2.90 8.62 -27.80
CA CYS A 39 3.52 7.95 -28.94
C CYS A 39 2.58 6.96 -29.65
N ALA A 40 1.35 6.78 -29.17
CA ALA A 40 0.41 5.81 -29.74
C ALA A 40 -0.08 6.28 -31.12
N THR A 41 -0.11 5.37 -32.09
CA THR A 41 -0.63 5.62 -33.44
C THR A 41 -2.07 5.13 -33.63
N GLU A 42 -2.59 4.38 -32.66
CA GLU A 42 -3.93 3.81 -32.64
C GLU A 42 -4.55 4.01 -31.25
N ARG A 43 -5.89 4.11 -31.19
CA ARG A 43 -6.68 4.25 -29.95
C ARG A 43 -6.20 5.40 -29.05
N THR A 44 -5.91 6.55 -29.66
CA THR A 44 -5.33 7.73 -28.99
C THR A 44 -6.34 8.47 -28.10
N GLU A 45 -7.62 8.16 -28.24
CA GLU A 45 -8.72 8.68 -27.43
C GLU A 45 -8.83 8.00 -26.05
N ILE A 46 -8.19 6.84 -25.86
CA ILE A 46 -8.34 6.05 -24.64
C ILE A 46 -7.42 6.60 -23.54
N ASN A 47 -8.00 6.89 -22.39
CA ASN A 47 -7.28 7.33 -21.21
C ASN A 47 -7.00 6.17 -20.25
N PHE A 48 -5.77 5.68 -20.22
CA PHE A 48 -5.35 4.59 -19.32
C PHE A 48 -4.97 5.07 -17.90
N ILE A 49 -5.01 6.37 -17.61
CA ILE A 49 -4.58 6.94 -16.32
C ILE A 49 -5.37 6.41 -15.12
N PRO A 50 -6.72 6.28 -15.17
CA PRO A 50 -7.49 5.74 -14.05
C PRO A 50 -7.06 4.31 -13.68
N LEU A 51 -6.84 3.45 -14.68
CA LEU A 51 -6.37 2.08 -14.48
C LEU A 51 -5.01 2.04 -13.78
N VAL A 52 -4.02 2.80 -14.28
CA VAL A 52 -2.67 2.77 -13.69
C VAL A 52 -2.62 3.42 -12.30
N ASP A 53 -3.52 4.38 -12.01
CA ASP A 53 -3.67 4.94 -10.68
C ASP A 53 -4.18 3.90 -9.68
N LEU A 54 -5.18 3.10 -10.06
CA LEU A 54 -5.68 2.00 -9.23
C LEU A 54 -4.58 0.95 -8.98
N ILE A 55 -3.85 0.56 -10.03
CA ILE A 55 -2.72 -0.39 -9.93
C ILE A 55 -1.64 0.15 -9.00
N GLY A 56 -1.26 1.43 -9.14
CA GLY A 56 -0.23 2.05 -8.31
C GLY A 56 -0.61 2.11 -6.83
N VAL A 57 -1.88 2.38 -6.51
CA VAL A 57 -2.38 2.35 -5.13
C VAL A 57 -2.39 0.93 -4.58
N MET A 58 -2.94 -0.03 -5.32
CA MET A 58 -2.97 -1.44 -4.92
C MET A 58 -1.56 -1.98 -4.67
N TYR A 59 -0.62 -1.70 -5.56
CA TYR A 59 0.77 -2.14 -5.44
C TYR A 59 1.44 -1.63 -4.16
N GLN A 60 1.26 -0.36 -3.81
CA GLN A 60 1.88 0.20 -2.60
C GLN A 60 1.26 -0.37 -1.33
N ILE A 61 -0.08 -0.51 -1.27
CA ILE A 61 -0.75 -1.09 -0.10
C ILE A 61 -0.33 -2.55 0.10
N ARG A 62 -0.15 -3.30 -1.00
CA ARG A 62 0.36 -4.67 -0.95
C ARG A 62 1.81 -4.71 -0.43
N ASP A 63 2.70 -3.85 -0.94
CA ASP A 63 4.10 -3.79 -0.46
C ASP A 63 4.17 -3.49 1.04
N ASP A 64 3.34 -2.54 1.51
CA ASP A 64 3.20 -2.20 2.93
C ASP A 64 2.66 -3.37 3.78
N TYR A 65 1.68 -4.11 3.27
CA TYR A 65 1.16 -5.31 3.92
C TYR A 65 2.21 -6.42 4.02
N SER A 66 2.87 -6.73 2.90
CA SER A 66 3.91 -7.76 2.83
C SER A 66 5.09 -7.45 3.75
N ASN A 67 5.50 -6.18 3.85
CA ASN A 67 6.57 -5.77 4.77
C ASN A 67 6.31 -6.16 6.23
N LEU A 68 5.05 -6.09 6.66
CA LEU A 68 4.65 -6.36 8.05
C LEU A 68 4.22 -7.81 8.32
N ARG A 69 3.71 -8.54 7.33
CA ARG A 69 3.13 -9.88 7.52
C ARG A 69 3.98 -11.03 6.99
N ASP A 70 4.74 -10.81 5.92
CA ASP A 70 5.36 -11.90 5.21
C ASP A 70 6.73 -12.24 5.81
N ALA A 71 6.82 -13.39 6.46
CA ALA A 71 8.08 -13.89 7.01
C ALA A 71 9.13 -14.12 5.92
N SER A 72 8.72 -14.43 4.67
CA SER A 72 9.66 -14.59 3.55
C SER A 72 10.26 -13.26 3.06
N TYR A 73 9.58 -12.14 3.32
CA TYR A 73 10.14 -10.79 3.11
C TYR A 73 11.26 -10.46 4.12
N SER A 74 11.28 -11.14 5.27
CA SER A 74 12.29 -10.89 6.30
C SER A 74 13.70 -11.31 5.86
N ASP A 75 13.81 -12.30 4.96
CA ASP A 75 15.09 -12.78 4.42
C ASP A 75 15.73 -11.81 3.42
N THR A 76 14.95 -10.91 2.81
CA THR A 76 15.43 -9.97 1.78
C THR A 76 15.49 -8.51 2.25
N LYS A 77 14.55 -8.07 3.09
CA LYS A 77 14.50 -6.70 3.63
C LYS A 77 14.72 -6.61 5.14
N GLY A 78 14.47 -7.68 5.90
CA GLY A 78 14.45 -7.65 7.36
C GLY A 78 13.02 -7.67 7.92
N PHE A 79 12.84 -8.23 9.12
CA PHE A 79 11.53 -8.41 9.75
C PHE A 79 10.87 -7.06 10.09
N ALA A 80 9.71 -6.76 9.48
CA ALA A 80 8.91 -5.56 9.71
C ALA A 80 9.73 -4.25 9.71
N GLU A 81 10.52 -4.06 8.65
CA GLU A 81 11.41 -2.89 8.51
C GLU A 81 10.66 -1.55 8.49
N ASP A 82 9.41 -1.50 8.03
CA ASP A 82 8.63 -0.25 8.05
C ASP A 82 8.52 0.30 9.49
N LEU A 83 8.51 -0.58 10.51
CA LEU A 83 8.56 -0.18 11.91
C LEU A 83 9.94 0.36 12.32
N THR A 84 11.03 -0.24 11.82
CA THR A 84 12.40 0.29 12.03
C THR A 84 12.55 1.68 11.41
N GLU A 85 12.02 1.88 10.20
CA GLU A 85 12.07 3.17 9.51
C GLU A 85 11.18 4.21 10.19
N GLY A 86 10.16 3.76 10.92
CA GLY A 86 9.09 4.60 11.46
C GLY A 86 8.09 5.05 10.39
N LYS A 87 8.00 4.31 9.28
CA LYS A 87 7.14 4.60 8.15
C LYS A 87 5.67 4.35 8.53
N PHE A 88 4.81 5.30 8.19
CA PHE A 88 3.36 5.15 8.33
C PHE A 88 2.80 4.34 7.15
N SER A 89 2.96 3.02 7.23
CA SER A 89 2.42 2.09 6.24
C SER A 89 0.91 1.95 6.33
N PHE A 90 0.23 1.53 5.25
CA PHE A 90 -1.25 1.49 5.22
C PHE A 90 -1.88 0.74 6.40
N PRO A 91 -1.46 -0.50 6.75
CA PRO A 91 -2.04 -1.21 7.90
C PRO A 91 -1.83 -0.47 9.23
N LEU A 92 -0.71 0.24 9.36
CA LEU A 92 -0.33 0.99 10.55
C LEU A 92 -1.12 2.28 10.69
N VAL A 93 -1.36 2.99 9.57
CA VAL A 93 -2.27 4.14 9.52
C VAL A 93 -3.66 3.73 9.98
N HIS A 94 -4.21 2.65 9.43
CA HIS A 94 -5.50 2.13 9.88
C HIS A 94 -5.47 1.80 11.38
N ALA A 95 -4.42 1.10 11.86
CA ALA A 95 -4.33 0.69 13.26
C ALA A 95 -4.37 1.87 14.24
N ILE A 96 -3.61 2.94 13.94
CA ILE A 96 -3.57 4.14 14.79
C ILE A 96 -4.90 4.90 14.75
N ARG A 97 -5.58 4.92 13.59
CA ARG A 97 -6.85 5.63 13.40
C ARG A 97 -8.06 4.86 13.94
N ALA A 98 -8.00 3.53 13.95
CA ALA A 98 -9.03 2.67 14.51
C ALA A 98 -9.09 2.75 16.04
N ASP A 99 -7.99 3.12 16.69
CA ASP A 99 -7.93 3.34 18.14
C ASP A 99 -7.01 4.53 18.49
N GLU A 100 -7.55 5.74 18.35
CA GLU A 100 -6.82 6.99 18.63
C GLU A 100 -6.54 7.19 20.14
N SER A 101 -7.19 6.41 21.02
CA SER A 101 -6.99 6.49 22.47
C SER A 101 -5.69 5.82 22.91
N ASN A 102 -5.18 4.87 22.12
CA ASN A 102 -3.97 4.12 22.43
C ASN A 102 -2.76 4.67 21.65
N GLN A 103 -1.78 5.19 22.38
CA GLN A 103 -0.54 5.77 21.82
C GLN A 103 0.57 4.74 21.60
N GLU A 104 0.37 3.47 21.97
CA GLU A 104 1.40 2.42 21.94
C GLU A 104 2.06 2.28 20.55
N LEU A 105 1.28 2.27 19.48
CA LEU A 105 1.83 2.16 18.13
C LEU A 105 2.65 3.39 17.73
N LEU A 106 2.22 4.59 18.12
CA LEU A 106 2.97 5.82 17.87
C LEU A 106 4.29 5.85 18.65
N ASP A 107 4.26 5.40 19.91
CA ASP A 107 5.45 5.29 20.75
C ASP A 107 6.45 4.27 20.20
N ILE A 108 5.96 3.14 19.68
CA ILE A 108 6.81 2.13 19.03
C ILE A 108 7.43 2.68 17.74
N ILE A 109 6.64 3.30 16.86
CA ILE A 109 7.15 3.93 15.62
C ILE A 109 8.23 4.97 15.93
N LYS A 110 8.01 5.81 16.94
CA LYS A 110 8.94 6.85 17.35
C LYS A 110 10.29 6.28 17.82
N GLN A 111 10.26 5.10 18.45
CA GLN A 111 11.47 4.41 18.91
C GLN A 111 12.29 3.78 17.78
N ARG A 112 11.72 3.60 16.58
CA ARG A 112 12.40 2.98 15.43
C ARG A 112 13.07 1.65 15.82
N PRO A 113 12.31 0.68 16.37
CA PRO A 113 12.85 -0.49 17.03
C PRO A 113 13.63 -1.36 16.05
N LYS A 114 14.81 -1.80 16.47
CA LYS A 114 15.57 -2.85 15.77
C LYS A 114 15.29 -4.23 16.34
N SER A 115 14.82 -4.30 17.60
CA SER A 115 14.57 -5.57 18.29
C SER A 115 13.26 -6.23 17.81
N PRO A 116 13.25 -7.57 17.61
CA PRO A 116 12.04 -8.28 17.18
C PRO A 116 10.86 -8.16 18.17
N THR A 117 11.13 -8.06 19.47
CA THR A 117 10.09 -8.06 20.52
C THR A 117 9.13 -6.88 20.41
N LEU A 118 9.65 -5.66 20.19
CA LEU A 118 8.80 -4.47 20.04
C LEU A 118 8.01 -4.53 18.72
N LYS A 119 8.64 -5.04 17.65
CA LYS A 119 7.97 -5.25 16.36
C LYS A 119 6.83 -6.26 16.50
N GLN A 120 7.06 -7.41 17.14
CA GLN A 120 6.04 -8.43 17.40
C GLN A 120 4.87 -7.87 18.21
N ARG A 121 5.14 -7.09 19.26
CA ARG A 121 4.10 -6.44 20.06
C ARG A 121 3.21 -5.52 19.21
N ALA A 122 3.80 -4.68 18.35
CA ALA A 122 3.03 -3.84 17.43
C ALA A 122 2.19 -4.68 16.45
N LEU A 123 2.77 -5.71 15.83
CA LEU A 123 2.06 -6.58 14.90
C LEU A 123 0.91 -7.33 15.57
N GLU A 124 1.10 -7.81 16.81
CA GLU A 124 0.05 -8.46 17.59
C GLU A 124 -1.09 -7.50 17.92
N TYR A 125 -0.78 -6.25 18.26
CA TYR A 125 -1.78 -5.22 18.48
C TYR A 125 -2.63 -4.97 17.22
N MET A 126 -1.94 -4.79 16.08
CA MET A 126 -2.57 -4.57 14.78
C MET A 126 -3.46 -5.75 14.35
N GLU A 127 -3.07 -6.98 14.67
CA GLU A 127 -3.83 -8.19 14.36
C GLU A 127 -5.02 -8.42 15.30
N LYS A 128 -4.79 -8.29 16.61
CA LYS A 128 -5.77 -8.73 17.61
C LYS A 128 -6.75 -7.62 17.99
N GLN A 129 -6.28 -6.38 18.15
CA GLN A 129 -7.07 -5.27 18.68
C GLN A 129 -7.76 -4.48 17.56
N THR A 130 -7.00 -4.04 16.55
CA THR A 130 -7.52 -3.14 15.51
C THR A 130 -7.91 -3.83 14.20
N LYS A 131 -7.58 -5.12 14.06
CA LYS A 131 -7.91 -5.93 12.86
C LYS A 131 -7.38 -5.34 11.55
N SER A 132 -6.28 -4.58 11.62
CA SER A 132 -5.77 -3.80 10.48
C SER A 132 -5.29 -4.65 9.31
N PHE A 133 -4.79 -5.86 9.56
CA PHE A 133 -4.38 -6.75 8.48
C PHE A 133 -5.59 -7.27 7.70
N ALA A 134 -6.64 -7.70 8.39
CA ALA A 134 -7.90 -8.11 7.76
C ALA A 134 -8.56 -6.94 7.00
N TYR A 135 -8.55 -5.73 7.59
CA TYR A 135 -9.00 -4.52 6.90
C TYR A 135 -8.21 -4.27 5.61
N THR A 136 -6.88 -4.36 5.68
CA THR A 136 -6.01 -4.14 4.52
C THR A 136 -6.29 -5.14 3.39
N VAL A 137 -6.47 -6.43 3.72
CA VAL A 137 -6.87 -7.46 2.74
C VAL A 137 -8.23 -7.13 2.12
N GLY A 138 -9.19 -6.66 2.91
CA GLY A 138 -10.49 -6.18 2.41
C GLY A 138 -10.35 -5.03 1.40
N VAL A 139 -9.51 -4.03 1.71
CA VAL A 139 -9.22 -2.90 0.81
C VAL A 139 -8.54 -3.37 -0.48
N LEU A 140 -7.56 -4.27 -0.40
CA LEU A 140 -6.91 -4.85 -1.57
C LEU A 140 -7.91 -5.58 -2.48
N ARG A 141 -8.81 -6.40 -1.91
CA ARG A 141 -9.88 -7.07 -2.66
C ARG A 141 -10.82 -6.10 -3.37
N VAL A 142 -11.13 -4.95 -2.75
CA VAL A 142 -11.94 -3.89 -3.39
C VAL A 142 -11.17 -3.26 -4.56
N LEU A 143 -9.88 -2.96 -4.38
CA LEU A 143 -9.05 -2.39 -5.43
C LEU A 143 -8.87 -3.36 -6.61
N GLU A 144 -8.65 -4.64 -6.35
CA GLU A 144 -8.57 -5.69 -7.36
C GLU A 144 -9.84 -5.76 -8.22
N ARG A 145 -11.02 -5.74 -7.59
CA ARG A 145 -12.30 -5.72 -8.34
C ARG A 145 -12.43 -4.48 -9.21
N ARG A 146 -12.08 -3.30 -8.69
CA ARG A 146 -12.13 -2.05 -9.47
C ARG A 146 -11.15 -2.05 -10.63
N ILE A 147 -9.97 -2.65 -10.47
CA ILE A 147 -9.00 -2.82 -11.55
C ILE A 147 -9.56 -3.75 -12.62
N ASP A 148 -10.15 -4.87 -12.22
CA ASP A 148 -10.79 -5.82 -13.12
C ASP A 148 -11.93 -5.16 -13.93
N GLU A 149 -12.81 -4.40 -13.27
CA GLU A 149 -13.89 -3.63 -13.90
C GLU A 149 -13.36 -2.59 -14.91
N GLU A 150 -12.35 -1.80 -14.52
CA GLU A 150 -11.74 -0.80 -15.38
C GLU A 150 -11.05 -1.45 -16.60
N MET A 151 -10.38 -2.59 -16.41
CA MET A 151 -9.78 -3.34 -17.51
C MET A 151 -10.82 -3.85 -18.49
N ASP A 152 -11.95 -4.34 -18.00
CA ASP A 152 -13.03 -4.86 -18.85
C ASP A 152 -13.68 -3.72 -19.67
N VAL A 153 -13.87 -2.53 -19.08
CA VAL A 153 -14.30 -1.31 -19.80
C VAL A 153 -13.33 -0.92 -20.91
N LEU A 154 -12.03 -1.10 -20.70
CA LEU A 154 -10.97 -0.80 -21.67
C LEU A 154 -10.78 -1.89 -22.75
N GLY A 155 -11.64 -2.91 -22.77
CA GLY A 155 -11.62 -3.99 -23.77
C GLY A 155 -10.79 -5.21 -23.37
N GLY A 156 -10.35 -5.29 -22.11
CA GLY A 156 -9.66 -6.44 -21.52
C GLY A 156 -8.19 -6.59 -21.90
N ASN A 157 -7.41 -7.18 -20.99
CA ASN A 157 -6.00 -7.53 -21.25
C ASN A 157 -5.59 -8.78 -20.44
N PRO A 158 -5.66 -9.99 -21.03
CA PRO A 158 -5.38 -11.24 -20.32
C PRO A 158 -3.96 -11.33 -19.76
N ARG A 159 -2.98 -10.71 -20.44
CA ARG A 159 -1.58 -10.71 -19.98
C ARG A 159 -1.41 -9.85 -18.73
N LEU A 160 -2.03 -8.67 -18.72
CA LEU A 160 -2.03 -7.80 -17.55
C LEU A 160 -2.77 -8.45 -16.38
N ARG A 161 -3.94 -9.08 -16.63
CA ARG A 161 -4.69 -9.82 -15.59
C ARG A 161 -3.81 -10.87 -14.92
N LYS A 162 -3.15 -11.72 -15.73
CA LYS A 162 -2.23 -12.75 -15.23
C LYS A 162 -1.05 -12.18 -14.43
N LEU A 163 -0.59 -10.96 -14.76
CA LEU A 163 0.46 -10.28 -13.99
C LEU A 163 -0.07 -9.81 -12.64
N LEU A 164 -1.25 -9.19 -12.62
CA LEU A 164 -1.91 -8.70 -11.42
C LEU A 164 -2.36 -9.83 -10.49
N ASP A 165 -2.73 -10.99 -11.04
CA ASP A 165 -3.09 -12.18 -10.26
C ASP A 165 -1.94 -12.67 -9.37
N LYS A 166 -0.69 -12.49 -9.82
CA LYS A 166 0.50 -12.80 -9.00
C LYS A 166 0.69 -11.85 -7.82
N LEU A 167 0.03 -10.69 -7.86
CA LEU A 167 0.06 -9.69 -6.81
C LEU A 167 -1.11 -9.85 -5.83
N ARG A 168 -2.08 -10.73 -6.10
CA ARG A 168 -3.19 -10.94 -5.18
C ARG A 168 -2.68 -11.54 -3.87
N VAL A 169 -3.20 -11.04 -2.75
CA VAL A 169 -2.91 -11.60 -1.43
C VAL A 169 -3.86 -12.78 -1.22
N THR A 170 -3.32 -14.00 -1.27
CA THR A 170 -4.05 -15.21 -0.87
C THR A 170 -3.95 -15.38 0.65
N GLU A 171 -5.11 -15.50 1.31
CA GLU A 171 -5.20 -15.94 2.71
C GLU A 171 -4.79 -17.41 2.85
#